data_AF-A0A257H4H0-F1
#
_entry.id   AF-A0A257H4H0-F1
#
_cell.length_a   1.000
_cell.length_b   1.000
_cell.length_c   1.000
_cell.angle_alpha   90.00
_cell.angle_beta   90.00
_cell.angle_gamma   90.00
#
_symmetry.space_group_name_H-M   'P 1'
#
loop_
_entity.id
_entity.type
_entity.pdbx_description
1 polymer ?
#
loop_
_entity_poly.entity_id
_entity_poly.type
_entity_poly.pdbx_seq_one_letter_code
_entity_poly.pdbx_strand_id
1 'polypeptide(L)' 'MTPQHLVQTALCWPFDLARHNYAAAVRAGLIERSMLASAQFGRLLYQLELVALGPFARVR' A
#
# COMPACT_ATOMS: atom_id res chain seq x y z
N MET A 1 -7.11 15.89 16.10
CA MET A 1 -6.50 14.66 15.58
C MET A 1 -6.32 13.72 16.77
N THR A 2 -7.11 12.65 16.87
CA THR A 2 -7.09 11.76 18.05
C THR A 2 -5.87 10.81 17.99
N PRO A 3 -5.33 10.36 19.14
CA PRO A 3 -4.12 9.52 19.18
C PRO A 3 -4.27 8.19 18.42
N GLN A 4 -5.49 7.66 18.33
CA GLN A 4 -5.81 6.45 17.56
C GLN A 4 -5.53 6.61 16.06
N HIS A 5 -5.77 7.80 15.50
CA HIS A 5 -5.45 8.07 14.08
C HIS A 5 -3.94 8.11 13.81
N LEU A 6 -3.12 8.54 14.77
CA LEU A 6 -1.66 8.57 14.61
C LEU A 6 -1.08 7.16 14.57
N VAL A 7 -1.53 6.29 15.47
CA VAL A 7 -1.12 4.88 15.49
C VAL A 7 -1.52 4.19 14.19
N GLN A 8 -2.76 4.38 13.74
CA GLN A 8 -3.21 3.82 12.47
C GLN A 8 -2.40 4.37 11.28
N THR A 9 -2.02 5.65 11.30
CA THR A 9 -1.14 6.24 10.28
C THR A 9 0.23 5.59 10.27
N ALA A 10 0.84 5.43 11.44
CA ALA A 10 2.15 4.81 11.56
C ALA A 10 2.12 3.35 11.07
N LEU A 11 1.05 2.62 11.37
CA LEU A 11 0.85 1.22 10.95
C LEU A 11 0.62 1.06 9.45
N CYS A 12 -0.07 2.01 8.81
CA CYS A 12 -0.35 1.96 7.36
C CYS A 12 0.81 2.50 6.51
N TRP A 13 1.71 3.30 7.10
CA TRP A 13 2.81 3.96 6.39
C TRP A 13 3.70 3.02 5.54
N PRO A 14 4.08 1.81 6.02
CA PRO A 14 4.84 0.87 5.19
C PRO A 14 4.14 0.45 3.90
N PHE A 15 2.81 0.31 3.93
CA PHE A 15 2.00 -0.05 2.76
C PHE A 15 1.88 1.12 1.78
N ASP A 16 1.72 2.34 2.30
CA ASP A 16 1.77 3.56 1.50
C ASP A 16 3.13 3.73 0.81
N LEU A 17 4.23 3.46 1.54
CA LEU A 17 5.58 3.48 1.00
C LEU A 17 5.79 2.41 -0.08
N ALA A 18 5.30 1.19 0.13
CA ALA A 18 5.38 0.12 -0.86
C ALA A 18 4.64 0.50 -2.16
N ARG A 19 3.46 1.11 -2.05
CA ARG A 19 2.70 1.62 -3.20
C ARG A 19 3.45 2.74 -3.92
N HIS A 20 4.11 3.64 -3.17
CA HIS A 20 4.92 4.70 -3.75
C HIS A 20 6.14 4.16 -4.49
N ASN A 21 6.86 3.21 -3.89
CA ASN A 21 8.06 2.59 -4.47
C ASN A 21 7.72 1.82 -5.76
N TYR A 22 6.63 1.06 -5.77
CA TYR A 22 6.17 0.39 -6.98
C TYR A 22 5.86 1.39 -8.10
N ALA A 23 5.11 2.46 -7.79
CA ALA A 23 4.81 3.50 -8.77
C ALA A 23 6.08 4.21 -9.27
N ALA A 24 7.06 4.46 -8.39
CA ALA A 24 8.35 5.03 -8.76
C ALA A 24 9.14 4.09 -9.69
N ALA A 25 9.18 2.80 -9.38
CA ALA A 25 9.86 1.80 -10.21
C ALA A 25 9.20 1.65 -11.60
N VAL A 26 7.87 1.67 -11.68
CA VAL A 26 7.12 1.70 -12.94
C VAL A 26 7.39 2.98 -13.72
N ARG A 27 7.50 4.14 -13.04
CA ARG A 27 7.83 5.41 -13.69
C ARG A 27 9.26 5.43 -14.23
N ALA A 28 10.20 4.88 -13.47
CA ALA A 28 11.62 4.77 -13.82
C ALA A 28 11.91 3.68 -14.88
N GLY A 29 10.91 2.87 -15.24
CA GLY A 29 11.07 1.77 -16.21
C GLY A 29 11.76 0.53 -15.64
N LEU A 30 11.93 0.45 -14.32
CA LEU A 30 12.48 -0.72 -13.63
C LEU A 30 11.48 -1.88 -13.56
N ILE A 31 10.18 -1.57 -13.62
CA ILE A 31 9.08 -2.52 -13.69
C ILE A 31 8.27 -2.21 -14.94
N GLU A 32 7.79 -3.26 -15.61
CA GLU A 32 6.95 -3.12 -16.78
C GLU A 32 5.68 -2.29 -16.48
N ARG A 33 5.40 -1.30 -17.35
CA ARG A 33 4.20 -0.46 -17.29
C ARG A 33 2.96 -1.23 -17.76
N SER A 34 2.61 -2.28 -17.04
CA SER A 34 1.37 -3.03 -17.26
C SER A 34 0.28 -2.53 -16.30
N MET A 35 -0.85 -2.12 -16.88
CA MET A 35 -2.06 -1.78 -16.12
C MET A 35 -2.55 -2.99 -15.32
N LEU A 36 -2.43 -4.19 -15.90
CA LEU A 36 -2.81 -5.44 -15.24
C LEU A 36 -1.88 -5.74 -14.05
N ALA A 37 -0.56 -5.62 -14.23
CA ALA A 37 0.41 -5.86 -13.17
C ALA A 37 0.23 -4.85 -12.02
N SER A 38 -0.02 -3.59 -12.36
CA SER A 38 -0.30 -2.54 -11.37
C SER A 38 -1.58 -2.81 -10.58
N ALA A 39 -2.64 -3.29 -11.24
CA ALA A 39 -3.87 -3.69 -10.57
C ALA A 39 -3.69 -4.94 -9.69
N GLN A 40 -2.91 -5.94 -10.14
CA GLN A 40 -2.60 -7.12 -9.36
C GLN A 40 -1.76 -6.78 -8.12
N PHE A 41 -0.71 -5.96 -8.28
CA PHE A 41 0.11 -5.48 -7.18
C PHE A 41 -0.72 -4.71 -6.15
N GLY A 42 -1.59 -3.80 -6.62
CA GLY A 42 -2.48 -3.04 -5.75
C GLY A 42 -3.42 -3.93 -4.92
N ARG A 43 -3.98 -4.98 -5.53
CA ARG A 43 -4.83 -5.97 -4.84
C ARG A 43 -4.03 -6.80 -3.83
N LEU A 44 -2.85 -7.28 -4.22
CA LEU A 44 -1.99 -8.07 -3.34
C LEU A 44 -1.56 -7.26 -2.13
N LEU A 45 -1.14 -6.01 -2.33
CA LEU A 45 -0.73 -5.12 -1.25
C LEU A 45 -1.89 -4.81 -0.30
N TYR A 46 -3.10 -4.62 -0.83
CA TYR A 46 -4.30 -4.44 -0.02
C TYR A 46 -4.66 -5.67 0.82
N GLN A 47 -4.59 -6.87 0.24
CA GLN A 47 -4.79 -8.11 0.99
C GLN A 47 -3.73 -8.27 2.09
N LEU A 48 -2.48 -7.92 1.80
CA LEU A 48 -1.39 -7.99 2.77
C LEU A 48 -1.58 -6.98 3.92
N GLU A 49 -2.08 -5.78 3.61
CA GLU A 49 -2.46 -4.77 4.61
C GLU A 49 -3.58 -5.27 5.51
N LEU A 50 -4.62 -5.90 4.93
CA LEU A 50 -5.71 -6.50 5.69
C LEU A 50 -5.24 -7.66 6.58
N VAL A 51 -4.37 -8.53 6.08
CA VAL A 51 -3.84 -9.66 6.87
C VAL A 51 -2.93 -9.18 8.00
N ALA A 52 -2.08 -8.18 7.73
CA ALA A 52 -1.11 -7.69 8.70
C ALA A 52 -1.73 -6.79 9.77
N LEU A 53 -2.69 -5.94 9.41
CA LEU A 53 -3.28 -4.95 10.32
C LEU A 53 -4.69 -5.33 10.81
N GLY A 54 -5.36 -6.27 10.14
CA GLY A 54 -6.70 -6.73 10.50
C GLY A 54 -7.68 -5.56 10.68
N PRO A 55 -8.30 -5.41 11.87
CA PRO A 55 -9.26 -4.32 12.14
C PRO A 55 -8.62 -2.92 12.17
N PHE A 56 -7.29 -2.81 12.22
CA PHE A 56 -6.57 -1.53 12.15
C PHE A 56 -6.21 -1.13 10.70
N ALA A 57 -6.42 -2.03 9.73
CA ALA A 57 -6.25 -1.70 8.33
C ALA A 57 -7.16 -0.53 7.94
N ARG A 58 -6.66 0.40 7.14
CA ARG A 58 -7.50 1.48 6.61
C ARG A 58 -8.39 0.89 5.52
N VAL A 59 -9.67 0.74 5.83
CA VAL A 59 -10.69 0.53 4.80
C VAL A 59 -10.88 1.87 4.09
N ARG A 60 -10.39 1.98 2.87
CA ARG A 60 -10.53 3.17 2.01
C ARG A 60 -11.46 2.88 0.86
#